data_AF-A0A9C7UIX8-F1
#
_entry.id   AF-A0A9C7UIX8-F1
#
_cell.length_a   1.000
_cell.length_b   1.000
_cell.length_c   1.000
_cell.angle_alpha   90.00
_cell.angle_beta   90.00
_cell.angle_gamma   90.00
#
_symmetry.space_group_name_H-M   'P 1'
#
loop_
_entity.id
_entity.type
_entity.pdbx_description
1 polymer ?
#
loop_
_entity_poly.entity_id
_entity_poly.type
_entity_poly.pdbx_seq_one_letter_code
_entity_poly.pdbx_strand_id
1 'polypeptide(L)' 'MFNVSPVGQKELGGRHGATGKCLCGKVTYRLASKPLMLDVCHCKNCQRQAGASLYRSLRCLTEVEVEGRPRYSWMMTP' A
#
# COMPACT_ATOMS: atom_id res chain seq x y z
N MET A 1 4.53 6.12 -22.13
CA MET A 1 4.85 4.70 -21.85
C MET A 1 5.32 4.60 -20.40
N PHE A 2 4.43 4.20 -19.49
CA PHE A 2 4.83 3.89 -18.12
C PHE A 2 5.45 2.50 -18.14
N ASN A 3 6.78 2.41 -18.03
CA ASN A 3 7.47 1.15 -17.91
C ASN A 3 7.25 0.59 -16.48
N VAL A 4 6.06 0.03 -16.26
CA VAL A 4 5.80 -0.81 -15.10
C VAL A 4 6.43 -2.17 -15.41
N SER A 5 7.70 -2.33 -15.06
CA SER A 5 8.28 -3.68 -15.04
C SER A 5 7.41 -4.50 -14.10
N PRO A 6 6.73 -5.56 -14.58
CA PRO A 6 6.01 -6.45 -13.67
C PRO A 6 7.08 -7.05 -12.77
N VAL A 7 7.08 -6.69 -11.48
CA VAL A 7 7.81 -7.44 -10.47
C VAL A 7 7.42 -8.90 -10.70
N GLY A 8 8.40 -9.70 -11.10
CA GLY A 8 8.16 -11.00 -11.70
C GLY A 8 7.20 -11.79 -10.82
N GLN A 9 6.08 -12.24 -11.40
CA GLN A 9 5.09 -13.09 -10.76
C GLN A 9 5.69 -14.36 -10.13
N LYS A 10 6.94 -14.69 -10.47
CA LYS A 10 7.74 -15.81 -9.95
C LYS A 10 8.20 -15.64 -8.49
N GLU A 11 8.35 -14.42 -7.98
CA GLU A 11 8.72 -14.19 -6.56
C GLU A 11 7.51 -14.15 -5.63
N LEU A 12 6.29 -14.11 -6.20
CA LEU A 12 5.02 -14.20 -5.49
C LEU A 12 4.49 -15.64 -5.43
N GLY A 13 5.34 -16.65 -5.26
CA GLY A 13 4.95 -17.98 -4.73
C GLY A 13 4.90 -17.92 -3.19
N GLY A 14 3.86 -18.29 -2.43
CA GLY A 14 2.62 -18.97 -2.76
C GLY A 14 1.37 -18.39 -2.10
N ARG A 15 0.48 -19.29 -1.70
CA ARG A 15 -0.98 -19.10 -1.55
C ARG A 15 -1.39 -18.38 -0.26
N HIS A 16 -0.59 -17.43 0.20
CA HIS A 16 -0.75 -16.82 1.52
C HIS A 16 -0.98 -15.32 1.33
N GLY A 17 -2.11 -14.83 1.84
CA GLY A 17 -2.40 -13.40 1.94
C GLY A 17 -1.29 -12.64 2.67
N ALA A 18 -1.29 -11.32 2.56
CA ALA A 18 -0.27 -10.47 3.19
C ALA A 18 -0.85 -9.67 4.35
N THR A 19 -0.04 -9.48 5.39
CA THR A 19 -0.35 -8.57 6.50
C THR A 19 0.67 -7.44 6.52
N GLY A 20 0.25 -6.26 6.96
CA GLY A 20 1.16 -5.14 7.15
C GLY A 20 0.64 -4.13 8.16
N LYS A 21 1.47 -3.14 8.45
CA LYS A 21 1.15 -2.03 9.34
C LYS A 21 1.60 -0.72 8.75
N CYS A 22 0.86 0.35 9.05
CA CYS A 22 1.31 1.71 8.79
C CYS A 22 2.55 2.01 9.64
N LEU A 23 3.45 2.85 9.13
CA LEU A 23 4.66 3.27 9.84
C LEU A 23 4.36 4.02 11.15
N CYS A 24 3.15 4.57 11.33
CA CYS A 24 2.73 5.14 12.60
C CYS A 24 2.47 4.09 13.70
N GLY A 25 2.43 2.80 13.35
CA GLY A 25 2.19 1.68 14.26
C GLY A 25 0.73 1.49 14.69
N LYS A 26 -0.16 2.45 14.42
CA LYS A 26 -1.56 2.44 14.88
C LYS A 26 -2.57 1.82 13.90
N VAL A 27 -2.13 1.49 12.68
CA VAL A 27 -3.00 0.94 11.63
C VAL A 27 -2.40 -0.36 11.15
N THR A 28 -3.22 -1.41 11.10
CA THR A 28 -2.87 -2.73 10.59
C THR A 28 -3.82 -3.10 9.46
N TYR A 29 -3.31 -3.83 8.47
CA TYR A 29 -4.14 -4.36 7.39
C TYR A 29 -3.84 -5.83 7.11
N ARG A 30 -4.86 -6.54 6.65
CA ARG A 30 -4.79 -7.93 6.23
C ARG A 30 -5.43 -8.08 4.85
N LEU A 31 -4.74 -8.79 3.97
CA LEU A 31 -5.23 -9.19 2.66
C LEU A 31 -5.55 -10.69 2.71
N ALA A 32 -6.73 -11.09 2.26
CA ALA A 32 -7.09 -12.50 2.22
C ALA A 32 -6.29 -13.29 1.16
N SER A 33 -5.80 -12.61 0.12
CA SER A 33 -5.00 -13.20 -0.94
C SER A 33 -3.88 -12.28 -1.39
N LYS A 34 -3.04 -12.76 -2.32
CA LYS A 34 -1.93 -11.99 -2.84
C LYS A 34 -2.41 -10.77 -3.62
N PRO A 35 -1.73 -9.62 -3.46
CA PRO A 35 -2.01 -8.46 -4.30
C PRO A 35 -1.72 -8.81 -5.75
N LEU A 36 -2.55 -8.28 -6.66
CA LEU A 36 -2.36 -8.44 -8.09
C LEU A 36 -1.07 -7.75 -8.55
N MET A 37 -0.79 -6.59 -7.97
CA MET A 37 0.27 -5.71 -8.44
C MET A 37 0.75 -4.79 -7.34
N LEU A 38 2.05 -4.56 -7.32
CA LEU A 38 2.70 -3.51 -6.58
C LEU A 38 3.34 -2.55 -7.59
N ASP A 39 2.86 -1.31 -7.63
CA ASP A 39 3.38 -0.29 -8.53
C ASP A 39 4.09 0.83 -7.78
N VAL A 40 5.09 1.39 -8.44
CA VAL A 40 5.78 2.61 -8.00
C VAL A 40 5.66 3.67 -9.10
N CYS A 41 5.10 4.82 -8.75
CA CYS A 41 4.94 5.96 -9.67
C CYS A 41 5.77 7.16 -9.22
N HIS A 42 6.47 7.77 -10.18
CA HIS A 42 7.33 8.94 -9.99
C HIS A 42 6.75 10.24 -10.58
N CYS A 43 5.54 10.22 -11.12
CA CYS A 43 4.97 11.42 -11.73
C CYS A 43 4.68 12.50 -10.67
N LYS A 44 4.74 13.77 -11.08
CA LYS A 44 4.57 14.92 -10.16
C LYS A 44 3.20 14.93 -9.48
N ASN A 45 2.16 14.44 -10.16
CA ASN A 45 0.83 14.33 -9.57
C ASN A 45 0.80 13.32 -8.41
N CYS A 46 1.41 12.14 -8.59
CA CYS A 46 1.50 11.12 -7.57
C CYS A 46 2.42 11.54 -6.41
N GLN A 47 3.53 12.23 -6.70
CA GLN A 47 4.40 12.80 -5.66
C GLN A 47 3.64 13.80 -4.77
N ARG A 48 2.84 14.69 -5.38
CA ARG A 48 2.01 15.66 -4.65
C ARG A 48 0.95 15.00 -3.78
N GLN A 49 0.22 14.02 -4.30
CA GLN A 49 -0.80 13.29 -3.53
C GLN A 49 -0.22 12.51 -2.35
N ALA A 50 0.95 11.89 -2.55
CA ALA A 50 1.59 11.08 -1.52
C ALA A 50 2.36 11.89 -0.48
N GLY A 51 2.74 13.14 -0.79
CA GLY A 51 3.69 13.91 0.00
C GLY A 51 5.08 13.25 0.06
N ALA A 52 5.47 12.51 -0.98
CA ALA A 52 6.70 11.72 -1.03
C ALA A 52 7.34 11.76 -2.42
N SER A 53 8.63 11.38 -2.51
CA SER A 53 9.38 11.33 -3.78
C SER A 53 8.87 10.26 -4.75
N LEU A 54 8.10 9.30 -4.26
CA LEU A 54 7.43 8.25 -5.01
C LEU A 54 6.09 7.92 -4.36
N TYR A 55 5.15 7.45 -5.17
CA TYR A 55 3.90 6.88 -4.70
C TYR A 55 3.94 5.37 -4.93
N ARG A 56 3.68 4.60 -3.86
CA ARG A 56 3.59 3.14 -3.93
C ARG A 56 2.14 2.73 -3.78
N SER A 57 1.62 1.98 -4.74
CA SER A 57 0.24 1.49 -4.71
C SER A 57 0.21 -0.02 -4.77
N LEU A 58 -0.75 -0.59 -4.05
CA LEU A 58 -1.05 -2.02 -4.07
C LEU A 58 -2.43 -2.18 -4.70
N ARG A 59 -2.54 -3.00 -5.75
CA ARG A 59 -3.84 -3.37 -6.32
C ARG A 59 -4.26 -4.74 -5.84
N CYS A 60 -5.45 -4.82 -5.28
CA CYS A 60 -6.06 -6.02 -4.73
C CYS A 60 -7.43 -6.22 -5.38
N LEU A 61 -7.78 -7.45 -5.77
CA LEU A 61 -9.18 -7.82 -6.06
C LEU A 61 -9.89 -8.37 -4.82
N THR A 62 -9.12 -8.60 -3.75
CA THR A 62 -9.59 -9.22 -2.53
C THR A 62 -9.96 -8.17 -1.52
N GLU A 63 -10.85 -8.55 -0.59
CA GLU A 63 -11.21 -7.71 0.52
C GLU A 63 -9.98 -7.38 1.38
N VAL A 64 -9.90 -6.11 1.79
CA VAL A 64 -8.83 -5.58 2.63
C VAL A 64 -9.46 -5.22 3.97
N GLU A 65 -9.08 -5.96 5.00
CA GLU A 65 -9.43 -5.62 6.38
C GLU A 65 -8.43 -4.60 6.89
N VAL A 66 -8.92 -3.47 7.42
CA VAL A 66 -8.09 -2.41 7.99
C VAL A 66 -8.59 -2.07 9.38
N GLU A 67 -7.68 -2.12 10.35
CA GLU A 67 -7.97 -1.79 11.74
C GLU A 67 -7.11 -0.63 12.24
N GLY A 68 -7.68 0.11 13.19
CA GLY A 68 -7.02 1.26 13.83
C GLY A 68 -7.24 2.58 13.10
N ARG A 69 -6.66 3.65 13.65
CA ARG A 69 -6.75 5.00 13.09
C ARG A 69 -5.36 5.60 12.94
N PRO A 70 -5.06 6.29 11.83
CA PRO A 70 -3.77 6.92 11.67
C PRO A 70 -3.62 8.03 12.71
N ARG A 71 -2.37 8.30 13.09
CA ARG A 71 -2.07 9.44 13.96
C ARG A 71 -2.22 10.73 13.14
N TYR A 72 -3.36 11.38 13.24
CA TYR A 72 -3.48 12.79 12.82
C TYR A 72 -2.81 13.63 13.90
N SER A 73 -1.75 14.38 13.57
CA SER A 73 -1.10 15.25 14.57
C SER A 73 -1.87 16.55 14.81
N TRP A 74 -2.85 16.88 13.98
CA TRP A 74 -3.65 18.12 14.05
C TRP A 74 -5.05 17.93 14.65
N MET A 75 -5.45 16.69 14.98
CA MET A 75 -6.67 16.44 15.73
C MET A 75 -6.29 16.21 17.18
N MET A 76 -6.18 17.31 17.94
CA MET A 76 -6.13 17.29 19.39
C MET A 76 -7.42 16.60 19.87
N THR A 77 -7.31 15.45 20.53
CA THR A 77 -8.31 15.01 21.51
C THR A 77 -8.47 16.17 22.51
N PRO A 78 -9.70 16.52 22.95
CA PRO A 78 -9.98 17.75 23.70
C PRO A 78 -9.03 18.05 24.85
#